data_AF-A0A084WJI8-F1
#
_entry.id   AF-A0A084WJI8-F1
#
_cell.length_a   1.000
_cell.length_b   1.000
_cell.length_c   1.000
_cell.angle_alpha   90.00
_cell.angle_beta   90.00
_cell.angle_gamma   90.00
#
_symmetry.space_group_name_H-M   'P 1'
#
loop_
_entity.id
_entity.type
_entity.pdbx_description
1 polymer ?
#
loop_
_entity_poly.entity_id
_entity_poly.type
_entity_poly.pdbx_seq_one_letter_code
_entity_poly.pdbx_strand_id
1 'polypeptide(L)'
;MPLFGKKDSGKKVRKDVKDGCEKLPSIDDKYVIKELLGTGAFSEVRLCEHKESGQQYAVKIIDKKALKGKEDSLENEIRVLKRFSAVRSDGSGVHSTGPPLVGGPRFAHPNIVQLLETFEDKSKVYLIMELVTGGELFDRIVEKGSYTERDASNLIRQVLEAVDYMHEQGVVHRDLKPENLLYYSPAEDSKIMISDFGLSKMEDSGFMATACGTPGYVAPEVLAQKPYGKAVDVWSIGVISYILLCGYPPFYDENDANLFAQILKGEFEFDSPYWDEISDSAKDFIRQLMCVNVERRFSCKQALAHPWISGNAASSKNIHGTVSEQLKKNFAKSRWKQAYHAATVIRQMQRMALSSGGSGTGGSAYGRSASRISNAPSADGGTGTNADHEHQQPVQTDTTASSSK
;
A
#
# COMPACT_ATOMS: atom_id res chain seq x y z
N MET A 1 -21.88 4.05 19.91
CA MET A 1 -23.08 4.20 19.07
C MET A 1 -22.67 3.96 17.63
N PRO A 2 -23.45 3.24 16.80
CA PRO A 2 -23.13 3.10 15.39
C PRO A 2 -23.22 4.46 14.68
N LEU A 3 -22.22 4.80 13.86
CA LEU A 3 -22.09 6.08 13.16
C LEU A 3 -23.06 6.24 11.99
N PHE A 4 -23.68 5.15 11.52
CA PHE A 4 -24.70 5.19 10.48
C PHE A 4 -26.06 4.70 11.00
N GLY A 5 -26.98 5.64 11.18
CA GLY A 5 -28.37 5.36 11.54
C GLY A 5 -29.14 4.72 10.38
N LYS A 6 -29.70 3.53 10.62
CA LYS A 6 -30.70 2.92 9.73
C LYS A 6 -31.98 3.76 9.72
N LYS A 7 -32.47 4.05 8.52
CA LYS A 7 -33.72 4.78 8.28
C LYS A 7 -34.89 3.79 8.35
N ASP A 8 -35.70 3.87 9.40
CA ASP A 8 -37.01 3.22 9.44
C ASP A 8 -38.11 4.22 9.07
N SER A 9 -39.00 3.79 8.19
CA SER A 9 -40.12 4.55 7.66
C SER A 9 -41.35 4.46 8.56
N GLY A 10 -41.78 5.56 9.19
CA GLY A 10 -43.03 5.58 9.95
C GLY A 10 -43.46 6.95 10.49
N LYS A 11 -44.42 7.58 9.79
CA LYS A 11 -45.43 8.57 10.21
C LYS A 11 -45.05 9.82 11.05
N LYS A 12 -45.38 10.98 10.46
CA LYS A 12 -45.41 12.35 11.01
C LYS A 12 -46.15 12.48 12.35
N VAL A 13 -45.51 13.12 13.33
CA VAL A 13 -46.15 14.00 14.32
C VAL A 13 -45.27 15.26 14.44
N ARG A 14 -45.85 16.43 14.17
CA ARG A 14 -45.21 17.74 14.36
C ARG A 14 -45.17 18.05 15.85
N LYS A 15 -43.98 18.24 16.41
CA LYS A 15 -43.77 18.94 17.67
C LYS A 15 -42.53 19.79 17.51
N ASP A 16 -42.73 21.10 17.48
CA ASP A 16 -41.64 22.10 17.46
C ASP A 16 -40.90 22.02 18.80
N VAL A 17 -39.84 21.20 18.84
CA VAL A 17 -38.84 21.21 19.90
C VAL A 17 -37.64 21.94 19.31
N LYS A 18 -37.31 23.06 19.94
CA LYS A 18 -36.13 23.87 19.64
C LYS A 18 -34.91 23.09 20.14
N ASP A 19 -34.47 22.12 19.35
CA ASP A 19 -33.29 21.31 19.65
C ASP A 19 -32.04 22.20 19.58
N GLY A 20 -31.49 22.50 20.75
CA GLY A 20 -30.11 22.93 20.89
C GLY A 20 -29.20 21.79 20.46
N CYS A 21 -28.97 21.66 19.16
CA CYS A 21 -27.92 20.80 18.64
C CYS A 21 -26.59 21.44 19.03
N GLU A 22 -25.98 20.94 20.11
CA GLU A 22 -24.58 21.18 20.41
C GLU A 22 -23.80 20.87 19.13
N LYS A 23 -23.31 21.91 18.44
CA LYS A 23 -22.48 21.73 17.26
C LYS A 23 -21.27 20.94 17.71
N LEU A 24 -21.11 19.73 17.18
CA LEU A 24 -19.87 18.98 17.31
C LEU A 24 -18.71 19.91 16.88
N PRO A 25 -17.63 19.99 17.67
CA PRO A 25 -16.52 20.89 17.36
C PRO A 25 -15.97 20.57 15.97
N SER A 26 -15.81 21.60 15.15
CA SER A 26 -15.16 21.48 13.85
C SER A 26 -13.66 21.29 14.05
N ILE A 27 -13.00 20.64 13.08
CA ILE A 27 -11.53 20.62 13.06
C ILE A 27 -10.96 22.05 13.07
N ASP A 28 -11.62 22.97 12.37
CA ASP A 28 -11.21 24.38 12.28
C ASP A 28 -11.29 25.10 13.64
N ASP A 29 -11.99 24.55 14.63
CA ASP A 29 -12.05 25.14 15.97
C ASP A 29 -10.76 24.88 16.75
N LYS A 30 -10.08 23.74 16.50
CA LYS A 30 -8.90 23.29 17.24
C LYS A 30 -7.59 23.32 16.46
N TYR A 31 -7.63 23.14 15.15
CA TYR A 31 -6.43 22.95 14.33
C TYR A 31 -6.37 23.96 13.18
N VAL A 32 -5.14 24.32 12.78
CA VAL A 32 -4.84 25.05 11.54
C VAL A 32 -4.23 24.07 10.56
N ILE A 33 -4.91 23.80 9.44
CA ILE A 33 -4.40 22.94 8.36
C ILE A 33 -3.43 23.74 7.49
N LYS A 34 -2.28 23.16 7.19
CA LYS A 34 -1.17 23.79 6.46
C LYS A 34 -0.84 23.05 5.15
N GLU A 35 0.45 22.90 4.84
CA GLU A 35 0.95 22.32 3.60
C GLU A 35 0.62 20.83 3.42
N LEU A 36 0.64 20.40 2.17
CA LEU A 36 0.45 19.01 1.76
C LEU A 36 1.71 18.20 2.06
N LEU A 37 1.57 17.10 2.79
CA LEU A 37 2.63 16.14 3.09
C LEU A 37 2.59 14.95 2.13
N GLY A 38 1.40 14.52 1.69
CA GLY A 38 1.25 13.39 0.78
C GLY A 38 -0.16 13.23 0.23
N THR A 39 -0.31 12.42 -0.82
CA THR A 39 -1.60 12.11 -1.46
C THR A 39 -1.79 10.62 -1.61
N GLY A 40 -2.94 10.11 -1.16
CA GLY A 40 -3.42 8.77 -1.43
C GLY A 40 -4.52 8.75 -2.49
N ALA A 41 -5.02 7.56 -2.82
CA ALA A 41 -6.04 7.38 -3.86
C ALA A 41 -7.37 8.12 -3.56
N PHE A 42 -7.74 8.23 -2.28
CA PHE A 42 -9.00 8.82 -1.82
C PHE A 42 -8.83 9.84 -0.68
N SER A 43 -7.58 10.21 -0.40
CA SER A 43 -7.22 11.04 0.75
C SER A 43 -6.02 11.92 0.46
N GLU A 44 -5.92 13.05 1.14
CA GLU A 44 -4.69 13.84 1.23
C GLU A 44 -4.22 13.89 2.68
N VAL A 45 -2.90 13.93 2.90
CA VAL A 45 -2.30 14.09 4.22
C VAL A 45 -1.66 15.47 4.25
N ARG A 46 -2.03 16.29 5.24
CA ARG A 46 -1.51 17.64 5.42
C ARG A 46 -0.87 17.81 6.79
N LEU A 47 0.05 18.76 6.91
CA LEU A 47 0.51 19.24 8.20
C LEU A 47 -0.65 20.00 8.86
N CYS A 48 -0.85 19.84 10.16
CA CYS A 48 -1.72 20.71 10.93
C CYS A 48 -1.06 21.09 12.27
N GLU A 49 -1.51 22.20 12.83
CA GLU A 49 -1.03 22.72 14.10
C GLU A 49 -2.20 22.94 15.06
N HIS A 50 -2.08 22.45 16.29
CA HIS A 50 -3.08 22.68 17.33
C HIS A 50 -3.01 24.13 17.81
N LYS A 51 -4.14 24.84 17.74
CA LYS A 51 -4.21 26.30 17.93
C LYS A 51 -3.73 26.78 19.29
N GLU A 52 -4.01 26.03 20.35
CA GLU A 52 -3.68 26.46 21.71
C GLU A 52 -2.24 26.11 22.10
N SER A 53 -1.72 24.98 21.62
CA SER A 53 -0.41 24.47 22.06
C SER A 53 0.72 24.72 21.06
N GLY A 54 0.39 25.07 19.80
CA GLY A 54 1.35 25.15 18.70
C GLY A 54 1.92 23.79 18.28
N GLN A 55 1.44 22.68 18.86
CA GLN A 55 1.96 21.35 18.56
C GLN A 55 1.53 20.93 17.16
N GLN A 56 2.49 20.37 16.41
CA GLN A 56 2.30 19.93 15.03
C GLN A 56 1.90 18.45 14.93
N TYR A 57 1.04 18.15 13.96
CA TYR A 57 0.46 16.85 13.69
C TYR A 57 0.28 16.63 12.18
N ALA A 58 -0.01 15.40 11.77
CA ALA A 58 -0.49 15.10 10.42
C ALA A 58 -2.02 14.95 10.45
N VAL A 59 -2.71 15.49 9.45
CA VAL A 59 -4.14 15.26 9.25
C VAL A 59 -4.38 14.53 7.94
N LYS A 60 -4.94 13.32 7.99
CA LYS A 60 -5.44 12.59 6.82
C LYS A 60 -6.88 13.03 6.57
N ILE A 61 -7.10 13.67 5.43
CA ILE A 61 -8.39 14.22 4.99
C ILE A 61 -8.95 13.29 3.92
N ILE A 62 -10.14 12.75 4.16
CA ILE A 62 -10.77 11.72 3.32
C ILE A 62 -12.12 12.25 2.82
N ASP A 63 -12.33 12.26 1.50
CA ASP A 63 -13.60 12.69 0.91
C ASP A 63 -14.65 11.57 0.99
N LYS A 64 -15.78 11.84 1.64
CA LYS A 64 -16.89 10.88 1.78
C LYS A 64 -17.49 10.48 0.45
N LYS A 65 -17.46 11.35 -0.57
CA LYS A 65 -17.94 11.00 -1.92
C LYS A 65 -17.05 9.93 -2.56
N ALA A 66 -15.74 9.98 -2.30
CA ALA A 66 -14.80 8.98 -2.76
C ALA A 66 -14.96 7.63 -2.04
N LEU A 67 -15.66 7.62 -0.91
CA LEU A 67 -15.95 6.43 -0.09
C LEU A 67 -17.31 5.79 -0.37
N LYS A 68 -18.11 6.30 -1.33
CA LYS A 68 -19.45 5.75 -1.61
C LYS A 68 -19.33 4.26 -2.01
N GLY A 69 -19.83 3.35 -1.16
CA GLY A 69 -19.69 1.90 -1.33
C GLY A 69 -18.45 1.27 -0.68
N LYS A 70 -17.66 2.06 0.05
CA LYS A 70 -16.49 1.66 0.85
C LYS A 70 -16.52 2.24 2.26
N GLU A 71 -17.67 2.70 2.75
CA GLU A 71 -17.81 3.34 4.07
C GLU A 71 -17.31 2.41 5.20
N ASP A 72 -17.61 1.12 5.11
CA ASP A 72 -17.17 0.10 6.07
C ASP A 72 -15.63 0.01 6.20
N SER A 73 -14.90 0.31 5.11
CA SER A 73 -13.42 0.29 5.11
C SER A 73 -12.86 1.42 5.96
N LEU A 74 -13.45 2.62 5.87
CA LEU A 74 -13.04 3.77 6.66
C LEU A 74 -13.36 3.56 8.14
N GLU A 75 -14.57 3.11 8.46
CA GLU A 75 -14.93 2.83 9.86
C GLU A 75 -13.99 1.81 10.49
N ASN A 76 -13.58 0.81 9.71
CA ASN A 76 -12.64 -0.19 10.15
C ASN A 76 -11.23 0.38 10.34
N GLU A 77 -10.72 1.24 9.44
CA GLU A 77 -9.44 1.95 9.62
C GLU A 77 -9.44 2.76 10.94
N ILE A 78 -10.49 3.54 11.18
CA ILE A 78 -10.65 4.32 12.43
C ILE A 78 -10.68 3.39 13.65
N ARG A 79 -11.39 2.27 13.56
CA ARG A 79 -11.50 1.30 14.66
C ARG A 79 -10.15 0.65 14.98
N VAL A 80 -9.38 0.28 13.96
CA VAL A 80 -8.03 -0.31 14.10
C VAL A 80 -7.09 0.73 14.72
N LEU A 81 -7.04 1.94 14.19
CA LEU A 81 -6.20 3.01 14.70
C LEU A 81 -6.55 3.39 16.16
N LYS A 82 -7.85 3.49 16.49
CA LYS A 82 -8.30 3.70 17.88
C LYS A 82 -7.96 2.54 18.81
N ARG A 83 -7.74 1.32 18.28
CA ARG A 83 -7.34 0.17 19.08
C ARG A 83 -5.89 0.25 19.53
N PHE A 84 -5.03 0.82 18.68
CA PHE A 84 -3.59 1.01 18.96
C PHE A 84 -3.29 2.31 19.70
N SER A 85 -4.17 3.31 19.58
CA SER A 85 -3.99 4.59 20.23
C SER A 85 -4.49 4.50 21.67
N ALA A 86 -3.63 4.81 22.63
CA ALA A 86 -4.01 4.86 24.04
C ALA A 86 -5.12 5.90 24.19
N VAL A 87 -6.34 5.46 24.54
CA VAL A 87 -7.39 6.37 24.98
C VAL A 87 -6.85 7.05 26.24
N ARG A 88 -6.43 8.30 26.11
CA ARG A 88 -6.40 9.21 27.25
C ARG A 88 -7.86 9.36 27.67
N SER A 89 -8.30 8.53 28.62
CA SER A 89 -9.52 8.83 29.36
C SER A 89 -9.30 10.22 29.93
N ASP A 90 -10.08 11.18 29.45
CA ASP A 90 -10.16 12.45 30.13
C ASP A 90 -10.53 12.17 31.59
N GLY A 91 -9.90 12.93 32.48
CA GLY A 91 -10.31 12.97 33.87
C GLY A 91 -11.64 13.69 33.96
N SER A 92 -12.75 13.00 33.75
CA SER A 92 -14.06 13.41 34.25
C SER A 92 -14.71 12.21 34.95
N GLY A 93 -14.57 12.19 36.27
CA GLY A 93 -15.18 11.18 37.09
C GLY A 93 -16.70 11.33 37.10
N VAL A 94 -17.43 10.25 36.84
CA VAL A 94 -18.69 9.94 37.53
C VAL A 94 -18.82 8.42 37.66
N HIS A 95 -19.19 8.03 38.87
CA HIS A 95 -19.41 6.69 39.42
C HIS A 95 -19.98 5.63 38.47
N SER A 96 -19.32 4.46 38.43
CA SER A 96 -19.98 3.18 38.17
C SER A 96 -19.33 2.10 39.02
N THR A 97 -20.10 1.62 39.99
CA THR A 97 -19.76 0.56 40.94
C THR A 97 -19.88 -0.80 40.25
N GLY A 98 -18.80 -1.20 39.56
CA GLY A 98 -18.60 -2.57 39.10
C GLY A 98 -17.13 -2.94 39.30
N PRO A 99 -16.80 -4.21 39.60
CA PRO A 99 -15.41 -4.62 39.72
C PRO A 99 -14.70 -4.41 38.37
N PRO A 100 -13.48 -3.84 38.33
CA PRO A 100 -12.77 -3.64 37.09
C PRO A 100 -12.40 -5.00 36.50
N LEU A 101 -12.93 -5.31 35.31
CA LEU A 101 -12.36 -6.35 34.47
C LEU A 101 -10.95 -5.88 34.09
N VAL A 102 -9.95 -6.68 34.48
CA VAL A 102 -8.52 -6.45 34.30
C VAL A 102 -8.22 -6.08 32.85
N GLY A 103 -7.97 -4.79 32.60
CA GLY A 103 -7.53 -4.24 31.33
C GLY A 103 -6.57 -3.10 31.62
N GLY A 104 -5.29 -3.43 31.76
CA GLY A 104 -4.22 -2.43 31.94
C GLY A 104 -4.18 -1.43 30.78
N PRO A 105 -3.43 -0.31 30.94
CA PRO A 105 -3.35 0.73 29.93
C PRO A 105 -2.94 0.10 28.59
N ARG A 106 -3.77 0.29 27.56
CA ARG A 106 -3.48 -0.20 26.21
C ARG A 106 -2.29 0.60 25.67
N PHE A 107 -1.11 -0.03 25.68
CA PHE A 107 0.15 0.60 25.31
C PHE A 107 0.19 0.89 23.81
N ALA A 108 0.47 2.14 23.45
CA ALA A 108 0.87 2.52 22.10
C ALA A 108 2.19 1.83 21.73
N HIS A 109 2.29 1.28 20.53
CA HIS A 109 3.52 0.66 20.06
C HIS A 109 4.48 1.74 19.50
N PRO A 110 5.77 1.74 19.86
CA PRO A 110 6.70 2.81 19.46
C PRO A 110 6.90 2.93 17.94
N ASN A 111 6.62 1.88 17.17
CA ASN A 111 6.78 1.82 15.72
C ASN A 111 5.45 1.82 14.93
N ILE A 112 4.34 2.23 15.55
CA ILE A 112 3.03 2.38 14.89
C ILE A 112 2.56 3.83 15.01
N VAL A 113 2.18 4.46 13.90
CA VAL A 113 1.64 5.84 13.92
C VAL A 113 0.35 5.88 14.73
N GLN A 114 0.29 6.81 15.69
CA GLN A 114 -0.87 6.98 16.55
C GLN A 114 -1.94 7.88 15.93
N LEU A 115 -3.21 7.54 16.18
CA LEU A 115 -4.38 8.38 15.91
C LEU A 115 -4.77 9.10 17.20
N LEU A 116 -4.72 10.42 17.17
CA LEU A 116 -4.99 11.25 18.34
C LEU A 116 -6.48 11.62 18.42
N GLU A 117 -7.02 12.17 17.34
CA GLU A 117 -8.39 12.69 17.27
C GLU A 117 -9.02 12.43 15.90
N THR A 118 -10.35 12.41 15.86
CA THR A 118 -11.11 12.28 14.61
C THR A 118 -12.16 13.38 14.52
N PHE A 119 -12.26 14.05 13.37
CA PHE A 119 -13.33 15.00 13.07
C PHE A 119 -14.10 14.58 11.82
N GLU A 120 -15.34 15.03 11.71
CA GLU A 120 -16.21 14.69 10.60
C GLU A 120 -17.11 15.87 10.27
N ASP A 121 -17.14 16.28 9.00
CA ASP A 121 -18.12 17.23 8.47
C ASP A 121 -19.07 16.55 7.48
N LYS A 122 -19.92 17.30 6.77
CA LYS A 122 -20.90 16.74 5.82
C LYS A 122 -20.25 15.98 4.63
N SER A 123 -19.02 16.31 4.29
CA SER A 123 -18.29 15.89 3.09
C SER A 123 -16.98 15.17 3.36
N LYS A 124 -16.36 15.37 4.54
CA LYS A 124 -15.00 14.92 4.82
C LYS A 124 -14.89 14.27 6.19
N VAL A 125 -13.92 13.37 6.30
CA VAL A 125 -13.44 12.81 7.56
C VAL A 125 -11.98 13.19 7.74
N TYR A 126 -11.61 13.56 8.95
CA TYR A 126 -10.28 14.04 9.31
C TYR A 126 -9.72 13.19 10.42
N LEU A 127 -8.54 12.62 10.19
CA LEU A 127 -7.82 11.80 11.17
C LEU A 127 -6.57 12.57 11.60
N ILE A 128 -6.54 13.06 12.85
CA ILE A 128 -5.36 13.71 13.43
C ILE A 128 -4.42 12.63 13.93
N MET A 129 -3.22 12.59 13.38
CA MET A 129 -2.23 11.54 13.59
C MET A 129 -0.89 12.11 14.03
N GLU A 130 -0.09 11.26 14.64
CA GLU A 130 1.29 11.58 14.99
C GLU A 130 2.06 12.01 13.72
N LEU A 131 2.75 13.15 13.80
CA LEU A 131 3.54 13.66 12.69
C LEU A 131 4.85 12.89 12.59
N VAL A 132 5.15 12.39 11.39
CA VAL A 132 6.37 11.66 11.06
C VAL A 132 7.11 12.45 9.97
N THR A 133 8.36 12.83 10.23
CA THR A 133 9.12 13.80 9.40
C THR A 133 10.44 13.27 8.86
N GLY A 134 10.82 12.04 9.19
CA GLY A 134 12.08 11.44 8.76
C GLY A 134 12.10 10.93 7.32
N GLY A 135 10.98 11.03 6.60
CA GLY A 135 10.88 10.61 5.19
C GLY A 135 10.74 9.11 5.01
N GLU A 136 10.71 8.70 3.74
CA GLU A 136 10.49 7.31 3.32
C GLU A 136 11.73 6.43 3.57
N LEU A 137 11.48 5.16 3.81
CA LEU A 137 12.48 4.13 4.09
C LEU A 137 13.68 4.15 3.12
N PHE A 138 13.41 4.13 1.82
CA PHE A 138 14.45 3.94 0.82
C PHE A 138 15.19 5.21 0.45
N ASP A 139 14.52 6.36 0.47
CA ASP A 139 15.17 7.67 0.28
C ASP A 139 16.26 7.87 1.34
N ARG A 140 15.97 7.47 2.59
CA ARG A 140 16.93 7.51 3.69
C ARG A 140 18.11 6.60 3.51
N ILE A 141 17.94 5.43 2.89
CA ILE A 141 19.06 4.53 2.58
C ILE A 141 19.92 5.13 1.47
N VAL A 142 19.30 5.74 0.47
CA VAL A 142 19.98 6.40 -0.65
C VAL A 142 20.83 7.59 -0.20
N GLU A 143 20.41 8.31 0.84
CA GLU A 143 21.10 9.47 1.40
C GLU A 143 22.22 9.13 2.40
N LYS A 144 22.29 7.88 2.89
CA LYS A 144 23.31 7.46 3.86
C LYS A 144 24.70 7.44 3.23
N GLY A 145 25.73 7.57 4.08
CA GLY A 145 27.13 7.34 3.67
C GLY A 145 27.57 5.87 3.78
N SER A 146 26.91 5.11 4.66
CA SER A 146 27.19 3.71 4.95
C SER A 146 25.89 2.98 5.30
N TYR A 147 25.79 1.72 4.88
CA TYR A 147 24.63 0.88 5.10
C TYR A 147 25.04 -0.59 5.04
N THR A 148 24.60 -1.37 6.01
CA THR A 148 25.02 -2.75 6.27
C THR A 148 23.83 -3.69 6.42
N GLU A 149 24.06 -5.01 6.39
CA GLU A 149 23.00 -5.96 6.77
C GLU A 149 22.52 -5.75 8.20
N ARG A 150 23.39 -5.30 9.12
CA ARG A 150 23.01 -5.00 10.50
C ARG A 150 22.01 -3.85 10.58
N ASP A 151 22.16 -2.84 9.73
CA ASP A 151 21.18 -1.75 9.62
C ASP A 151 19.84 -2.26 9.12
N ALA A 152 19.86 -3.09 8.06
CA ALA A 152 18.66 -3.74 7.51
C ALA A 152 17.96 -4.63 8.55
N SER A 153 18.72 -5.47 9.26
CA SER A 153 18.23 -6.36 10.30
C SER A 153 17.58 -5.60 11.45
N ASN A 154 18.22 -4.53 11.95
CA ASN A 154 17.66 -3.68 13.01
C ASN A 154 16.36 -2.99 12.59
N LEU A 155 16.23 -2.64 11.32
CA LEU A 155 15.02 -2.05 10.76
C LEU A 155 13.90 -3.09 10.67
N ILE A 156 14.20 -4.25 10.07
CA ILE A 156 13.24 -5.35 9.96
C ILE A 156 12.80 -5.86 11.32
N ARG A 157 13.67 -5.87 12.33
CA ARG A 157 13.31 -6.18 13.71
C ARG A 157 12.20 -5.26 14.24
N GLN A 158 12.33 -3.94 14.07
CA GLN A 158 11.31 -2.98 14.50
C GLN A 158 9.98 -3.17 13.75
N VAL A 159 10.04 -3.47 12.45
CA VAL A 159 8.84 -3.77 11.64
C VAL A 159 8.18 -5.05 12.15
N LEU A 160 8.95 -6.11 12.39
CA LEU A 160 8.44 -7.38 12.92
C LEU A 160 7.83 -7.21 14.32
N GLU A 161 8.48 -6.46 15.22
CA GLU A 161 7.94 -6.16 16.57
C GLU A 161 6.58 -5.45 16.47
N ALA A 162 6.46 -4.46 15.59
CA ALA A 162 5.21 -3.75 15.36
C ALA A 162 4.12 -4.64 14.78
N VAL A 163 4.45 -5.45 13.78
CA VAL A 163 3.48 -6.33 13.10
C VAL A 163 3.07 -7.49 14.01
N ASP A 164 3.99 -8.05 14.81
CA ASP A 164 3.65 -9.04 15.84
C ASP A 164 2.63 -8.48 16.84
N TYR A 165 2.86 -7.25 17.32
CA TYR A 165 1.89 -6.56 18.17
C TYR A 165 0.53 -6.39 17.48
N MET A 166 0.48 -5.99 16.20
CA MET A 166 -0.79 -5.92 15.46
C MET A 166 -1.48 -7.28 15.40
N HIS A 167 -0.73 -8.34 15.10
CA HIS A 167 -1.20 -9.71 14.99
C HIS A 167 -1.76 -10.24 16.32
N GLU A 168 -1.13 -9.91 17.45
CA GLU A 168 -1.63 -10.21 18.79
C GLU A 168 -2.93 -9.46 19.12
N GLN A 169 -3.11 -8.27 18.56
CA GLN A 169 -4.36 -7.50 18.68
C GLN A 169 -5.45 -7.93 17.70
N GLY A 170 -5.22 -8.97 16.89
CA GLY A 170 -6.17 -9.49 15.90
C GLY A 170 -6.29 -8.60 14.65
N VAL A 171 -5.29 -7.77 14.38
CA VAL A 171 -5.23 -6.88 13.21
C VAL A 171 -4.22 -7.41 12.20
N VAL A 172 -4.60 -7.45 10.94
CA VAL A 172 -3.70 -7.73 9.80
C VAL A 172 -3.53 -6.46 8.98
N HIS A 173 -2.31 -6.07 8.66
CA HIS A 173 -2.02 -4.80 7.97
C HIS A 173 -2.46 -4.83 6.50
N ARG A 174 -2.10 -5.90 5.77
CA ARG A 174 -2.47 -6.26 4.39
C ARG A 174 -1.88 -5.41 3.25
N ASP A 175 -1.37 -4.22 3.55
CA ASP A 175 -0.71 -3.35 2.57
C ASP A 175 0.67 -2.91 3.06
N LEU A 176 1.45 -3.84 3.63
CA LEU A 176 2.84 -3.52 4.00
C LEU A 176 3.66 -3.32 2.73
N LYS A 177 4.20 -2.11 2.60
CA LYS A 177 5.04 -1.69 1.49
C LYS A 177 5.97 -0.57 1.96
N PRO A 178 7.07 -0.31 1.25
CA PRO A 178 8.05 0.70 1.63
C PRO A 178 7.47 2.11 1.82
N GLU A 179 6.47 2.48 1.03
CA GLU A 179 5.77 3.77 1.13
C GLU A 179 5.03 3.95 2.47
N ASN A 180 4.71 2.83 3.13
CA ASN A 180 4.03 2.79 4.44
C ASN A 180 5.02 2.66 5.61
N LEU A 181 6.33 2.71 5.35
CA LEU A 181 7.40 2.65 6.35
C LEU A 181 8.18 3.97 6.35
N LEU A 182 7.94 4.79 7.37
CA LEU A 182 8.46 6.15 7.47
C LEU A 182 9.37 6.29 8.68
N TYR A 183 10.48 7.00 8.56
CA TYR A 183 11.31 7.32 9.72
C TYR A 183 10.65 8.41 10.57
N TYR A 184 10.63 8.24 11.89
CA TYR A 184 10.03 9.19 12.83
C TYR A 184 10.53 10.63 12.63
N SER A 185 11.86 10.80 12.52
CA SER A 185 12.54 12.09 12.38
C SER A 185 13.75 12.01 11.45
N PRO A 186 14.32 13.14 11.02
CA PRO A 186 15.52 13.14 10.17
C PRO A 186 16.80 12.64 10.85
N ALA A 187 16.79 12.44 12.18
CA ALA A 187 17.93 11.96 12.95
C ALA A 187 18.45 10.60 12.45
N GLU A 188 19.76 10.38 12.48
CA GLU A 188 20.39 9.17 11.92
C GLU A 188 19.93 7.88 12.62
N ASP A 189 19.68 7.94 13.91
CA ASP A 189 19.21 6.87 14.80
C ASP A 189 17.68 6.80 14.90
N SER A 190 16.95 7.53 14.04
CA SER A 190 15.50 7.57 14.07
C SER A 190 14.90 6.17 13.92
N LYS A 191 13.90 5.87 14.75
CA LYS A 191 13.07 4.67 14.63
C LYS A 191 12.21 4.68 13.36
N ILE A 192 11.85 3.49 12.88
CA ILE A 192 10.89 3.31 11.79
C ILE A 192 9.45 3.30 12.33
N MET A 193 8.51 3.82 11.56
CA MET A 193 7.08 3.89 11.89
C MET A 193 6.28 3.25 10.78
N ILE A 194 5.33 2.38 11.13
CA ILE A 194 4.33 1.87 10.21
C ILE A 194 3.17 2.86 10.15
N SER A 195 2.86 3.32 8.94
CA SER A 195 1.76 4.22 8.62
C SER A 195 0.74 3.58 7.68
N ASP A 196 -0.43 4.22 7.57
CA ASP A 196 -1.51 3.90 6.62
C ASP A 196 -2.18 2.52 6.77
N PHE A 197 -3.22 2.48 7.60
CA PHE A 197 -4.03 1.29 7.89
C PHE A 197 -5.28 1.18 7.02
N GLY A 198 -5.34 1.90 5.90
CA GLY A 198 -6.55 2.01 5.05
C GLY A 198 -7.07 0.69 4.47
N LEU A 199 -6.22 -0.35 4.42
CA LEU A 199 -6.58 -1.70 4.00
C LEU A 199 -6.53 -2.74 5.14
N SER A 200 -6.14 -2.32 6.33
CA SER A 200 -6.04 -3.22 7.50
C SER A 200 -7.42 -3.68 7.94
N LYS A 201 -7.55 -4.89 8.49
CA LYS A 201 -8.83 -5.43 8.98
C LYS A 201 -8.68 -6.34 10.20
N MET A 202 -9.75 -6.40 10.98
CA MET A 202 -9.90 -7.27 12.15
C MET A 202 -10.23 -8.72 11.73
N GLU A 203 -9.63 -9.70 12.40
CA GLU A 203 -9.72 -11.13 12.13
C GLU A 203 -11.16 -11.71 12.17
N ASP A 204 -12.08 -11.15 12.97
CA ASP A 204 -13.47 -11.62 13.12
C ASP A 204 -14.41 -11.33 11.94
N SER A 205 -13.94 -10.59 10.93
CA SER A 205 -14.70 -10.37 9.70
C SER A 205 -14.23 -11.37 8.64
N GLY A 206 -15.10 -12.35 8.34
CA GLY A 206 -14.79 -13.57 7.58
C GLY A 206 -13.93 -13.44 6.30
N PHE A 207 -13.44 -14.60 5.86
CA PHE A 207 -12.50 -14.82 4.75
C PHE A 207 -12.69 -13.87 3.55
N MET A 208 -11.58 -13.31 3.06
CA MET A 208 -11.60 -12.22 2.08
C MET A 208 -10.96 -12.61 0.74
N ALA A 209 -11.52 -12.09 -0.35
CA ALA A 209 -11.18 -12.45 -1.73
C ALA A 209 -10.85 -11.24 -2.64
N THR A 210 -10.59 -10.05 -2.10
CA THR A 210 -10.34 -8.84 -2.92
C THR A 210 -8.84 -8.53 -3.00
N ALA A 211 -8.28 -8.56 -4.22
CA ALA A 211 -6.91 -8.13 -4.50
C ALA A 211 -6.82 -6.59 -4.45
N CYS A 212 -6.08 -6.07 -3.49
CA CYS A 212 -5.73 -4.65 -3.38
C CYS A 212 -4.27 -4.54 -2.93
N GLY A 213 -3.42 -3.88 -3.71
CA GLY A 213 -1.98 -3.70 -3.41
C GLY A 213 -1.14 -3.48 -4.68
N THR A 214 0.07 -2.94 -4.51
CA THR A 214 1.10 -2.96 -5.57
C THR A 214 1.56 -4.40 -5.72
N PRO A 215 1.38 -5.05 -6.88
CA PRO A 215 1.41 -6.52 -6.97
C PRO A 215 2.70 -7.18 -6.48
N GLY A 216 3.85 -6.50 -6.59
CA GLY A 216 5.14 -7.04 -6.18
C GLY A 216 5.30 -7.36 -4.68
N TYR A 217 4.43 -6.84 -3.81
CA TYR A 217 4.47 -7.11 -2.36
C TYR A 217 3.38 -8.08 -1.90
N VAL A 218 2.45 -8.44 -2.79
CA VAL A 218 1.26 -9.22 -2.46
C VAL A 218 1.61 -10.70 -2.31
N ALA A 219 1.07 -11.34 -1.27
CA ALA A 219 1.30 -12.76 -1.02
C ALA A 219 0.59 -13.67 -2.06
N PRO A 220 1.14 -14.87 -2.35
CA PRO A 220 0.60 -15.79 -3.35
C PRO A 220 -0.86 -16.16 -3.11
N GLU A 221 -1.24 -16.38 -1.85
CA GLU A 221 -2.61 -16.74 -1.47
C GLU A 221 -3.62 -15.60 -1.73
N VAL A 222 -3.18 -14.34 -1.66
CA VAL A 222 -4.04 -13.18 -1.97
C VAL A 222 -4.27 -13.08 -3.47
N LEU A 223 -3.22 -13.26 -4.28
CA LEU A 223 -3.33 -13.30 -5.75
C LEU A 223 -4.18 -14.48 -6.23
N ALA A 224 -4.03 -15.64 -5.59
CA ALA A 224 -4.81 -16.84 -5.86
C ALA A 224 -6.27 -16.75 -5.34
N GLN A 225 -6.68 -15.61 -4.77
CA GLN A 225 -8.01 -15.39 -4.18
C GLN A 225 -8.39 -16.45 -3.13
N LYS A 226 -7.39 -16.99 -2.42
CA LYS A 226 -7.60 -17.92 -1.32
C LYS A 226 -7.87 -17.14 -0.03
N PRO A 227 -8.54 -17.76 0.95
CA PRO A 227 -8.58 -17.24 2.29
C PRO A 227 -7.18 -16.94 2.82
N TYR A 228 -6.98 -15.75 3.38
CA TYR A 228 -5.70 -15.29 3.88
C TYR A 228 -5.82 -14.67 5.27
N GLY A 229 -4.71 -14.59 5.99
CA GLY A 229 -4.64 -14.07 7.35
C GLY A 229 -3.30 -13.38 7.63
N LYS A 230 -2.83 -13.43 8.87
CA LYS A 230 -1.61 -12.76 9.36
C LYS A 230 -0.34 -13.02 8.52
N ALA A 231 -0.24 -14.20 7.92
CA ALA A 231 0.91 -14.61 7.12
C ALA A 231 1.20 -13.75 5.87
N VAL A 232 0.21 -12.97 5.39
CA VAL A 232 0.41 -12.08 4.22
C VAL A 232 1.34 -10.91 4.55
N ASP A 233 1.29 -10.42 5.79
CA ASP A 233 2.17 -9.36 6.26
C ASP A 233 3.62 -9.86 6.31
N VAL A 234 3.81 -11.12 6.73
CA VAL A 234 5.13 -11.74 6.80
C VAL A 234 5.77 -11.91 5.42
N TRP A 235 4.97 -12.28 4.42
CA TRP A 235 5.44 -12.31 3.02
C TRP A 235 5.91 -10.92 2.57
N SER A 236 5.12 -9.89 2.85
CA SER A 236 5.43 -8.50 2.49
C SER A 236 6.73 -8.03 3.15
N ILE A 237 6.96 -8.38 4.42
CA ILE A 237 8.22 -8.12 5.14
C ILE A 237 9.39 -8.85 4.47
N GLY A 238 9.19 -10.06 3.97
CA GLY A 238 10.20 -10.79 3.19
C GLY A 238 10.60 -10.06 1.91
N VAL A 239 9.62 -9.58 1.15
CA VAL A 239 9.86 -8.76 -0.06
C VAL A 239 10.61 -7.46 0.28
N ILE A 240 10.21 -6.77 1.34
CA ILE A 240 10.91 -5.56 1.81
C ILE A 240 12.34 -5.88 2.22
N SER A 241 12.56 -6.98 2.95
CA SER A 241 13.89 -7.44 3.38
C SER A 241 14.80 -7.74 2.18
N TYR A 242 14.27 -8.36 1.13
CA TYR A 242 14.99 -8.60 -0.12
C TYR A 242 15.48 -7.27 -0.73
N ILE A 243 14.57 -6.31 -0.90
CA ILE A 243 14.91 -5.01 -1.51
C ILE A 243 15.90 -4.23 -0.65
N LEU A 244 15.78 -4.31 0.68
CA LEU A 244 16.71 -3.65 1.61
C LEU A 244 18.15 -4.16 1.47
N LEU A 245 18.37 -5.36 0.95
CA LEU A 245 19.69 -5.98 0.85
C LEU A 245 20.34 -5.87 -0.52
N CYS A 246 19.55 -5.72 -1.60
CA CYS A 246 20.09 -5.66 -2.96
C CYS A 246 19.63 -4.44 -3.78
N GLY A 247 18.57 -3.74 -3.33
CA GLY A 247 18.03 -2.54 -3.97
C GLY A 247 17.09 -2.77 -5.15
N TYR A 248 16.67 -4.01 -5.41
CA TYR A 248 15.70 -4.36 -6.47
C TYR A 248 14.64 -5.37 -5.97
N PRO A 249 13.43 -5.39 -6.56
CA PRO A 249 12.38 -6.30 -6.13
C PRO A 249 12.67 -7.77 -6.52
N PRO A 250 12.27 -8.75 -5.69
CA PRO A 250 12.48 -10.17 -5.97
C PRO A 250 11.63 -10.69 -7.15
N PHE A 251 10.50 -10.03 -7.42
CA PHE A 251 9.61 -10.37 -8.53
C PHE A 251 9.46 -9.15 -9.42
N TYR A 252 9.80 -9.30 -10.70
CA TYR A 252 9.66 -8.26 -11.70
C TYR A 252 9.53 -8.88 -13.08
N ASP A 253 8.49 -8.47 -13.80
CA ASP A 253 8.34 -8.72 -15.21
C ASP A 253 7.63 -7.51 -15.84
N GLU A 254 7.84 -7.29 -17.14
CA GLU A 254 7.10 -6.25 -17.87
C GLU A 254 5.67 -6.68 -18.16
N ASN A 255 5.42 -7.99 -18.18
CA ASN A 255 4.11 -8.59 -18.33
C ASN A 255 3.55 -9.01 -16.97
N ASP A 256 2.42 -8.41 -16.59
CA ASP A 256 1.75 -8.70 -15.32
C ASP A 256 1.40 -10.19 -15.13
N ALA A 257 1.09 -10.93 -16.20
CA ALA A 257 0.78 -12.35 -16.10
C ALA A 257 2.01 -13.18 -15.69
N ASN A 258 3.18 -12.84 -16.22
CA ASN A 258 4.44 -13.48 -15.85
C ASN A 258 4.84 -13.12 -14.42
N LEU A 259 4.71 -11.84 -14.05
CA LEU A 259 4.93 -11.37 -12.69
C LEU A 259 4.06 -12.15 -11.69
N PHE A 260 2.77 -12.29 -11.97
CA PHE A 260 1.86 -13.05 -11.11
C PHE A 260 2.23 -14.52 -11.06
N ALA A 261 2.67 -15.12 -12.18
CA ALA A 261 3.13 -16.50 -12.21
C ALA A 261 4.37 -16.72 -11.31
N GLN A 262 5.35 -15.82 -11.36
CA GLN A 262 6.53 -15.85 -10.48
C GLN A 262 6.11 -15.79 -9.01
N ILE A 263 5.24 -14.84 -8.64
CA ILE A 263 4.76 -14.69 -7.26
C ILE A 263 4.00 -15.94 -6.82
N LEU A 264 3.07 -16.45 -7.62
CA LEU A 264 2.25 -17.61 -7.28
C LEU A 264 3.08 -18.88 -7.03
N LYS A 265 4.22 -19.01 -7.72
CA LYS A 265 5.15 -20.12 -7.52
C LYS A 265 6.24 -19.83 -6.47
N GLY A 266 6.41 -18.57 -6.07
CA GLY A 266 7.52 -18.15 -5.23
C GLY A 266 8.88 -18.30 -5.91
N GLU A 267 8.93 -18.12 -7.22
CA GLU A 267 10.17 -18.17 -8.02
C GLU A 267 10.91 -16.84 -7.89
N PHE A 268 11.89 -16.76 -6.99
CA PHE A 268 12.84 -15.65 -6.88
C PHE A 268 14.26 -16.20 -6.68
N GLU A 269 15.25 -15.42 -7.10
CA GLU A 269 16.66 -15.82 -7.06
C GLU A 269 17.51 -14.80 -6.29
N PHE A 270 18.69 -15.22 -5.88
CA PHE A 270 19.69 -14.36 -5.24
C PHE A 270 20.84 -14.15 -6.22
N ASP A 271 20.63 -13.27 -7.19
CA ASP A 271 21.50 -13.13 -8.37
C ASP A 271 22.89 -12.57 -8.03
N SER A 272 23.91 -13.16 -8.66
CA SER A 272 25.23 -12.54 -8.73
C SER A 272 25.21 -11.33 -9.68
N PRO A 273 26.01 -10.28 -9.39
CA PRO A 273 26.95 -10.16 -8.27
C PRO A 273 26.32 -9.56 -6.99
N TYR A 274 25.02 -9.23 -7.01
CA TYR A 274 24.39 -8.41 -5.97
C TYR A 274 24.30 -9.14 -4.62
N TRP A 275 24.13 -10.45 -4.66
CA TRP A 275 23.93 -11.30 -3.47
C TRP A 275 25.17 -12.06 -3.03
N ASP A 276 26.29 -11.94 -3.74
CA ASP A 276 27.53 -12.68 -3.44
C ASP A 276 28.08 -12.31 -2.07
N GLU A 277 27.92 -11.06 -1.68
CA GLU A 277 28.43 -10.49 -0.43
C GLU A 277 27.40 -10.47 0.71
N ILE A 278 26.18 -10.94 0.44
CA ILE A 278 25.09 -11.03 1.41
C ILE A 278 25.14 -12.38 2.11
N SER A 279 25.05 -12.36 3.44
CA SER A 279 25.17 -13.54 4.29
C SER A 279 24.12 -14.60 3.96
N ASP A 280 24.51 -15.88 4.10
CA ASP A 280 23.58 -17.00 3.94
C ASP A 280 22.45 -16.95 4.98
N SER A 281 22.72 -16.38 6.15
CA SER A 281 21.69 -16.16 7.18
C SER A 281 20.61 -15.18 6.72
N ALA A 282 20.98 -14.10 6.04
CA ALA A 282 20.01 -13.17 5.45
C ALA A 282 19.17 -13.83 4.36
N LYS A 283 19.83 -14.63 3.49
CA LYS A 283 19.15 -15.39 2.43
C LYS A 283 18.19 -16.44 3.02
N ASP A 284 18.59 -17.15 4.06
CA ASP A 284 17.72 -18.11 4.77
C ASP A 284 16.51 -17.39 5.38
N PHE A 285 16.74 -16.29 6.10
CA PHE A 285 15.67 -15.47 6.67
C PHE A 285 14.61 -15.10 5.61
N ILE A 286 15.04 -14.58 4.46
CA ILE A 286 14.13 -14.23 3.36
C ILE A 286 13.34 -15.44 2.85
N ARG A 287 13.97 -16.61 2.68
CA ARG A 287 13.27 -17.84 2.24
C ARG A 287 12.20 -18.28 3.23
N GLN A 288 12.42 -18.12 4.53
CA GLN A 288 11.43 -18.47 5.56
C GLN A 288 10.21 -17.54 5.55
N LEU A 289 10.40 -16.26 5.19
CA LEU A 289 9.34 -15.26 5.10
C LEU A 289 8.58 -15.35 3.76
N MET A 290 9.30 -15.52 2.65
CA MET A 290 8.75 -15.68 1.30
C MET A 290 8.45 -17.15 0.95
N CYS A 291 7.88 -17.89 1.91
CA CYS A 291 7.47 -19.28 1.72
C CYS A 291 6.04 -19.33 1.17
N VAL A 292 5.83 -19.96 0.00
CA VAL A 292 4.49 -20.07 -0.61
C VAL A 292 3.53 -20.88 0.26
N ASN A 293 4.03 -21.92 0.93
CA ASN A 293 3.22 -22.70 1.87
C ASN A 293 3.02 -21.89 3.17
N VAL A 294 1.80 -21.36 3.34
CA VAL A 294 1.39 -20.54 4.48
C VAL A 294 1.64 -21.24 5.84
N GLU A 295 1.46 -22.55 5.93
CA GLU A 295 1.66 -23.30 7.18
C GLU A 295 3.14 -23.43 7.57
N ARG A 296 4.04 -23.33 6.58
CA ARG A 296 5.49 -23.38 6.78
C ARG A 296 6.13 -22.01 6.84
N ARG A 297 5.44 -20.98 6.35
CA ARG A 297 5.89 -19.59 6.43
C ARG A 297 6.03 -19.20 7.90
N PHE A 298 7.13 -18.53 8.23
CA PHE A 298 7.34 -18.05 9.59
C PHE A 298 6.21 -17.11 10.02
N SER A 299 5.89 -17.14 11.30
CA SER A 299 5.20 -16.06 12.01
C SER A 299 6.19 -14.95 12.39
N CYS A 300 5.69 -13.77 12.76
CA CYS A 300 6.53 -12.68 13.25
C CYS A 300 7.40 -13.10 14.44
N LYS A 301 6.86 -13.87 15.41
CA LYS A 301 7.64 -14.43 16.53
C LYS A 301 8.78 -15.34 16.09
N GLN A 302 8.54 -16.21 15.11
CA GLN A 302 9.59 -17.09 14.57
C GLN A 302 10.66 -16.28 13.81
N ALA A 303 10.23 -15.28 13.04
CA ALA A 303 11.13 -14.38 12.33
C ALA A 303 11.99 -13.54 13.29
N LEU A 304 11.41 -13.03 14.38
CA LEU A 304 12.14 -12.32 15.44
C LEU A 304 13.19 -13.19 16.13
N ALA A 305 12.94 -14.49 16.25
CA ALA A 305 13.88 -15.44 16.83
C ALA A 305 15.01 -15.85 15.87
N HIS A 306 14.90 -15.55 14.57
CA HIS A 306 15.87 -15.99 13.56
C HIS A 306 17.27 -15.37 13.80
N PRO A 307 18.39 -16.11 13.61
CA PRO A 307 19.74 -15.63 13.92
C PRO A 307 20.17 -14.34 13.23
N TRP A 308 19.63 -14.06 12.04
CA TRP A 308 19.85 -12.80 11.32
C TRP A 308 19.24 -11.58 12.04
N ILE A 309 18.18 -11.79 12.84
CA ILE A 309 17.48 -10.76 13.61
C ILE A 309 17.90 -10.75 15.09
N SER A 310 17.86 -11.90 15.76
CA SER A 310 18.10 -12.03 17.21
C SER A 310 19.57 -12.21 17.59
N GLY A 311 20.40 -12.59 16.63
CA GLY A 311 21.81 -12.94 16.84
C GLY A 311 22.76 -11.96 16.17
N ASN A 312 24.01 -12.41 16.02
CA ASN A 312 25.09 -11.63 15.39
C ASN A 312 25.37 -12.07 13.94
N ALA A 313 24.41 -12.74 13.29
CA ALA A 313 24.62 -13.27 11.94
C ALA A 313 24.54 -12.21 10.83
N ALA A 314 23.94 -11.03 11.12
CA ALA A 314 23.91 -9.91 10.18
C ALA A 314 25.30 -9.28 10.02
N SER A 315 25.77 -9.22 8.77
CA SER A 315 27.08 -8.68 8.42
C SER A 315 27.20 -7.18 8.72
N SER A 316 28.39 -6.75 9.15
CA SER A 316 28.75 -5.33 9.30
C SER A 316 29.50 -4.78 8.08
N LYS A 317 29.59 -5.56 6.99
CA LYS A 317 30.19 -5.10 5.74
C LYS A 317 29.32 -4.01 5.13
N ASN A 318 29.95 -2.94 4.66
CA ASN A 318 29.26 -1.87 3.97
C ASN A 318 28.82 -2.34 2.57
N ILE A 319 27.51 -2.40 2.37
CA ILE A 319 26.86 -2.77 1.09
C ILE A 319 26.20 -1.56 0.41
N HIS A 320 26.37 -0.35 0.98
CA HIS A 320 25.70 0.88 0.53
C HIS A 320 25.90 1.20 -0.95
N GLY A 321 27.12 1.04 -1.48
CA GLY A 321 27.42 1.39 -2.88
C GLY A 321 26.51 0.68 -3.87
N THR A 322 26.47 -0.66 -3.78
CA THR A 322 25.63 -1.49 -4.65
C THR A 322 24.14 -1.26 -4.41
N VAL A 323 23.70 -1.23 -3.14
CA VAL A 323 22.28 -1.10 -2.79
C VAL A 323 21.72 0.26 -3.20
N SER A 324 22.39 1.36 -2.85
CA SER A 324 21.93 2.71 -3.17
C SER A 324 21.85 2.97 -4.68
N GLU A 325 22.78 2.43 -5.46
CA GLU A 325 22.74 2.53 -6.91
C GLU A 325 21.51 1.82 -7.50
N GLN A 326 21.22 0.61 -7.04
CA GLN A 326 20.05 -0.15 -7.50
C GLN A 326 18.74 0.49 -7.05
N LEU A 327 18.66 0.95 -5.80
CA LEU A 327 17.50 1.71 -5.30
C LEU A 327 17.24 2.93 -6.19
N LYS A 328 18.25 3.76 -6.49
CA LYS A 328 18.10 4.92 -7.39
C LYS A 328 17.57 4.53 -8.77
N LYS A 329 18.11 3.47 -9.38
CA LYS A 329 17.68 2.97 -10.70
C LYS A 329 16.22 2.48 -10.67
N ASN A 330 15.83 1.77 -9.62
CA ASN A 330 14.50 1.16 -9.52
C ASN A 330 13.41 2.16 -9.10
N PHE A 331 13.69 3.15 -8.24
CA PHE A 331 12.72 4.21 -7.92
C PHE A 331 12.53 5.20 -9.05
N ALA A 332 13.57 5.49 -9.84
CA ALA A 332 13.39 6.28 -11.06
C ALA A 332 12.38 5.61 -12.02
N LYS A 333 12.46 4.28 -12.16
CA LYS A 333 11.50 3.48 -12.94
C LYS A 333 10.11 3.43 -12.29
N SER A 334 10.03 3.26 -10.96
CA SER A 334 8.76 3.18 -10.23
C SER A 334 8.00 4.52 -10.21
N ARG A 335 8.67 5.65 -9.97
CA ARG A 335 8.08 6.99 -10.08
C ARG A 335 7.59 7.28 -11.50
N TRP A 336 8.31 6.80 -12.51
CA TRP A 336 7.86 6.85 -13.91
C TRP A 336 6.59 6.03 -14.14
N LYS A 337 6.54 4.76 -13.67
CA LYS A 337 5.36 3.90 -13.79
C LYS A 337 4.17 4.46 -13.02
N GLN A 338 4.36 4.95 -11.79
CA GLN A 338 3.31 5.60 -10.98
C GLN A 338 2.78 6.86 -11.66
N ALA A 339 3.65 7.72 -12.20
CA ALA A 339 3.24 8.90 -12.97
C ALA A 339 2.48 8.52 -14.26
N TYR A 340 2.92 7.48 -14.96
CA TYR A 340 2.27 6.97 -16.17
C TYR A 340 0.89 6.38 -15.87
N HIS A 341 0.76 5.52 -14.86
CA HIS A 341 -0.51 4.93 -14.46
C HIS A 341 -1.46 5.99 -13.89
N ALA A 342 -0.97 6.96 -13.09
CA ALA A 342 -1.77 8.10 -12.64
C ALA A 342 -2.30 8.92 -13.82
N ALA A 343 -1.46 9.23 -14.82
CA ALA A 343 -1.89 9.93 -16.03
C ALA A 343 -2.92 9.12 -16.84
N THR A 344 -2.76 7.79 -16.92
CA THR A 344 -3.66 6.90 -17.65
C THR A 344 -5.01 6.79 -16.96
N VAL A 345 -5.02 6.67 -15.62
CA VAL A 345 -6.23 6.69 -14.78
C VAL A 345 -6.91 8.05 -14.89
N ILE A 346 -6.19 9.17 -14.84
CA ILE A 346 -6.74 10.51 -15.08
C ILE A 346 -7.38 10.59 -16.47
N ARG A 347 -6.73 10.07 -17.51
CA ARG A 347 -7.25 10.09 -18.89
C ARG A 347 -8.50 9.21 -19.05
N GLN A 348 -8.55 8.08 -18.33
CA GLN A 348 -9.71 7.18 -18.30
C GLN A 348 -10.86 7.81 -17.51
N MET A 349 -10.58 8.49 -16.40
CA MET A 349 -11.57 9.26 -15.63
C MET A 349 -12.09 10.47 -16.42
N GLN A 350 -11.24 11.18 -17.16
CA GLN A 350 -11.65 12.26 -18.06
C GLN A 350 -12.53 11.74 -19.21
N ARG A 351 -12.19 10.59 -19.80
CA ARG A 351 -13.03 9.92 -20.82
C ARG A 351 -14.38 9.47 -20.25
N MET A 352 -14.39 8.95 -19.02
CA MET A 352 -15.64 8.58 -18.34
C MET A 352 -16.50 9.79 -18.00
N ALA A 353 -15.90 10.90 -17.54
CA ALA A 353 -16.59 12.17 -17.28
C ALA A 353 -17.17 12.80 -18.56
N LEU A 354 -16.47 12.67 -19.70
CA LEU A 354 -16.95 13.11 -21.01
C LEU A 354 -18.06 12.19 -21.56
N SER A 355 -18.05 10.90 -21.21
CA SER A 355 -19.10 9.94 -21.61
C SER A 355 -20.38 10.04 -20.79
N SER A 356 -20.33 10.58 -19.56
CA SER A 356 -21.50 10.81 -18.71
C SER A 356 -22.28 12.09 -19.01
N GLY A 357 -21.87 12.87 -20.02
CA GLY A 357 -22.46 14.17 -20.36
C GLY A 357 -23.52 14.18 -21.46
N GLY A 358 -23.99 13.03 -21.96
CA GLY A 358 -24.81 12.99 -23.16
C GLY A 358 -25.89 11.92 -23.18
N SER A 359 -26.95 12.07 -22.37
CA SER A 359 -28.23 11.41 -22.65
C SER A 359 -29.39 12.13 -21.96
N GLY A 360 -30.05 13.01 -22.72
CA GLY A 360 -31.33 13.59 -22.32
C GLY A 360 -31.84 14.65 -23.27
N THR A 361 -32.58 14.24 -24.31
CA THR A 361 -33.97 14.68 -24.58
C THR A 361 -34.47 14.01 -25.86
N GLY A 362 -35.56 13.25 -25.75
CA GLY A 362 -36.35 12.77 -26.89
C GLY A 362 -37.40 13.79 -27.33
N GLY A 363 -37.88 13.66 -28.57
CA GLY A 363 -38.97 14.47 -29.11
C GLY A 363 -39.26 14.27 -30.61
N SER A 364 -40.03 13.22 -30.91
CA SER A 364 -40.97 12.96 -32.04
C SER A 364 -41.03 13.82 -33.33
N ALA A 365 -40.96 13.09 -34.45
CA ALA A 365 -41.98 12.93 -35.51
C ALA A 365 -42.02 13.76 -36.82
N TYR A 366 -42.34 13.01 -37.89
CA TYR A 366 -42.92 13.30 -39.22
C TYR A 366 -42.07 13.84 -40.40
N GLY A 367 -41.95 13.01 -41.46
CA GLY A 367 -42.61 13.30 -42.74
C GLY A 367 -41.78 13.67 -44.00
N ARG A 368 -41.77 12.75 -44.98
CA ARG A 368 -41.80 12.92 -46.46
C ARG A 368 -40.55 13.35 -47.28
N SER A 369 -40.19 12.41 -48.18
CA SER A 369 -40.02 12.50 -49.65
C SER A 369 -38.86 13.26 -50.34
N ALA A 370 -38.09 12.45 -51.08
CA ALA A 370 -37.59 12.60 -52.47
C ALA A 370 -36.65 13.76 -52.87
N SER A 371 -35.42 13.45 -53.28
CA SER A 371 -35.03 13.21 -54.70
C SER A 371 -33.51 13.37 -54.96
N ARG A 372 -32.98 12.41 -55.73
CA ARG A 372 -31.87 12.35 -56.73
C ARG A 372 -30.65 13.31 -56.70
N ILE A 373 -29.52 12.70 -57.11
CA ILE A 373 -28.44 13.10 -58.09
C ILE A 373 -27.09 12.67 -57.48
N SER A 374 -26.57 11.46 -57.76
CA SER A 374 -25.68 11.04 -58.86
C SER A 374 -24.30 11.72 -58.88
N ASN A 375 -23.22 10.97 -58.58
CA ASN A 375 -22.21 10.55 -59.56
C ASN A 375 -21.02 9.84 -58.90
N ALA A 376 -20.75 8.62 -59.35
CA ALA A 376 -19.41 8.07 -59.45
C ALA A 376 -18.78 8.52 -60.79
N PRO A 377 -17.47 8.34 -60.96
CA PRO A 377 -17.09 7.29 -61.90
C PRO A 377 -15.90 6.43 -61.43
N SER A 378 -15.80 5.30 -62.11
CA SER A 378 -14.86 4.19 -61.94
C SER A 378 -13.72 4.23 -62.97
N ALA A 379 -12.80 3.27 -62.81
CA ALA A 379 -11.83 2.71 -63.78
C ALA A 379 -10.48 3.44 -63.88
N ASP A 380 -9.32 2.80 -64.09
CA ASP A 380 -9.00 1.42 -64.46
C ASP A 380 -7.48 1.16 -64.29
N GLY A 381 -7.09 -0.12 -64.21
CA GLY A 381 -6.01 -0.70 -65.02
C GLY A 381 -4.51 -0.56 -64.67
N GLY A 382 -3.84 -1.71 -64.50
CA GLY A 382 -2.55 -2.03 -65.16
C GLY A 382 -1.28 -2.02 -64.30
N THR A 383 -0.75 -3.15 -63.81
CA THR A 383 0.22 -4.09 -64.44
C THR A 383 1.71 -3.70 -64.37
N GLY A 384 2.56 -4.65 -63.95
CA GLY A 384 4.01 -4.71 -64.26
C GLY A 384 4.92 -4.79 -63.01
N THR A 385 5.33 -5.96 -62.50
CA THR A 385 6.43 -6.88 -62.92
C THR A 385 7.79 -6.64 -62.22
N ASN A 386 8.32 -7.74 -61.67
CA ASN A 386 9.74 -8.16 -61.54
C ASN A 386 10.64 -7.38 -60.54
N ALA A 387 11.63 -7.97 -59.86
CA ALA A 387 12.14 -9.34 -59.70
C ALA A 387 13.28 -9.31 -58.64
N ASP A 388 13.52 -10.46 -58.03
CA ASP A 388 14.80 -11.04 -57.58
C ASP A 388 15.80 -10.26 -56.72
N HIS A 389 16.09 -10.81 -55.52
CA HIS A 389 17.37 -11.48 -55.31
C HIS A 389 17.37 -12.38 -54.06
N GLU A 390 17.41 -13.70 -54.29
CA GLU A 390 17.97 -14.71 -53.39
C GLU A 390 19.51 -14.71 -53.45
N HIS A 391 20.17 -14.96 -52.31
CA HIS A 391 21.33 -15.86 -52.12
C HIS A 391 21.92 -15.62 -50.72
N GLN A 392 22.50 -16.56 -49.98
CA GLN A 392 22.52 -18.02 -49.93
C GLN A 392 23.30 -18.30 -48.62
N GLN A 393 22.91 -19.33 -47.87
CA GLN A 393 23.78 -19.92 -46.85
C GLN A 393 24.96 -20.64 -47.52
N PRO A 394 25.98 -21.01 -46.73
CA PRO A 394 26.35 -22.42 -46.75
C PRO A 394 26.49 -23.04 -45.36
N VAL A 395 26.46 -24.37 -45.39
CA VAL A 395 26.25 -25.35 -44.33
C VAL A 395 27.56 -26.11 -44.05
N GLN A 396 27.77 -26.42 -42.76
CA GLN A 396 28.53 -27.53 -42.12
C GLN A 396 30.05 -27.69 -42.27
N THR A 397 30.69 -28.05 -41.14
CA THR A 397 31.19 -29.43 -40.89
C THR A 397 31.54 -29.66 -39.41
N ASP A 398 31.21 -30.86 -38.94
CA ASP A 398 31.48 -31.46 -37.63
C ASP A 398 32.97 -31.77 -37.39
N THR A 399 33.40 -31.83 -36.11
CA THR A 399 34.27 -32.92 -35.61
C THR A 399 34.32 -33.03 -34.07
N THR A 400 33.80 -34.17 -33.57
CA THR A 400 34.33 -35.05 -32.51
C THR A 400 34.54 -34.59 -31.06
N ALA A 401 33.87 -35.30 -30.14
CA ALA A 401 34.45 -35.66 -28.84
C ALA A 401 34.00 -37.07 -28.41
N SER A 402 34.98 -37.92 -28.13
CA SER A 402 34.89 -39.30 -27.67
C SER A 402 34.94 -39.38 -26.14
N SER A 403 34.24 -40.38 -25.60
CA SER A 403 34.22 -40.82 -24.20
C SER A 403 35.51 -41.49 -23.71
N SER A 404 35.64 -41.53 -22.37
CA SER A 404 36.37 -42.50 -21.51
C SER A 404 37.89 -42.35 -21.33
N LYS A 405 38.34 -41.76 -20.22
CA LYS A 405 38.76 -42.44 -18.97
C LYS A 405 39.33 -41.43 -17.98
#